data_AF-A0A941YWE4-F1
#
_entry.id   AF-A0A941YWE4-F1
#
_cell.length_a   1.000
_cell.length_b   1.000
_cell.length_c   1.000
_cell.angle_alpha   90.00
_cell.angle_beta   90.00
_cell.angle_gamma   90.00
#
_symmetry.space_group_name_H-M   'P 1'
#
loop_
_entity.id
_entity.type
_entity.pdbx_description
1 polymer ?
#
loop_
_entity_poly.entity_id
_entity_poly.type
_entity_poly.pdbx_seq_one_letter_code
_entity_poly.pdbx_strand_id
1 'polypeptide(L)'
;MAVYKAPLKDIQFVLNEVLDVSSLAKLPGYEDATPDTIQAILEEAAKLCENVLFPLNRSGDEEGCTYENGTVRTPKGFKEAYKQFCEGGWTATTNDPAYGGQGLPATVGFAITEMITAANQSFGMYPGLSHGAYEALARHGSEALKKLYLPKLTDGTWSGT
;
A
#
# COMPACT_ATOMS: atom_id res chain seq x y z
N MET A 1 16.74 1.74 -20.99
CA MET A 1 16.44 1.60 -19.55
C MET A 1 15.06 0.97 -19.46
N ALA A 2 14.85 -0.02 -18.58
CA ALA A 2 13.51 -0.56 -18.40
C ALA A 2 12.59 0.54 -17.86
N VAL A 3 11.30 0.49 -18.17
CA VAL A 3 10.28 1.43 -17.70
C VAL A 3 9.08 0.61 -17.24
N TYR A 4 8.56 0.91 -16.05
CA TYR A 4 7.25 0.45 -15.64
C TYR A 4 6.22 1.51 -16.01
N LYS A 5 5.11 1.08 -16.59
CA LYS A 5 3.94 1.91 -16.85
C LYS A 5 2.75 1.23 -16.21
N ALA A 6 2.09 1.92 -15.28
CA ALA A 6 0.91 1.39 -14.62
C ALA A 6 -0.21 1.17 -15.66
N PRO A 7 -0.87 -0.01 -15.68
CA PRO A 7 -1.90 -0.34 -16.66
C PRO A 7 -3.26 0.28 -16.30
N LEU A 8 -3.29 1.59 -16.03
CA LEU A 8 -4.48 2.30 -15.54
C LEU A 8 -5.71 2.10 -16.42
N LYS A 9 -5.54 2.03 -17.74
CA LYS A 9 -6.64 1.78 -18.68
C LYS A 9 -7.30 0.42 -18.43
N ASP A 10 -6.51 -0.61 -18.19
CA ASP A 10 -7.00 -1.96 -17.95
C ASP A 10 -7.65 -2.06 -16.56
N ILE A 11 -7.01 -1.50 -15.54
CA ILE A 11 -7.57 -1.39 -14.18
C ILE A 11 -8.91 -0.67 -14.22
N GLN A 12 -9.01 0.48 -14.92
CA GLN A 12 -10.27 1.22 -15.06
C GLN A 12 -11.34 0.44 -15.81
N PHE A 13 -10.97 -0.31 -16.86
CA PHE A 13 -11.90 -1.19 -17.55
C PHE A 13 -12.49 -2.24 -16.61
N VAL A 14 -11.63 -2.96 -15.86
CA VAL A 14 -12.09 -3.97 -14.90
C VAL A 14 -12.97 -3.36 -13.82
N LEU A 15 -12.56 -2.25 -13.22
CA LEU A 15 -13.32 -1.60 -12.15
C LEU A 15 -14.68 -1.08 -12.63
N ASN A 16 -14.74 -0.40 -13.77
CA ASN A 16 -15.96 0.27 -14.22
C ASN A 16 -16.87 -0.63 -15.06
N GLU A 17 -16.31 -1.38 -16.01
CA GLU A 17 -17.09 -2.14 -16.99
C GLU A 17 -17.37 -3.58 -16.56
N VAL A 18 -16.55 -4.16 -15.67
CA VAL A 18 -16.72 -5.54 -15.20
C VAL A 18 -17.30 -5.60 -13.80
N LEU A 19 -16.81 -4.77 -12.86
CA LEU A 19 -17.14 -4.87 -11.44
C LEU A 19 -18.20 -3.86 -10.94
N ASP A 20 -18.58 -2.87 -11.75
CA ASP A 20 -19.43 -1.73 -11.34
C ASP A 20 -18.93 -1.08 -10.04
N VAL A 21 -17.73 -0.49 -10.08
CA VAL A 21 -17.12 0.19 -8.92
C VAL A 21 -18.00 1.31 -8.33
N SER A 22 -18.91 1.88 -9.13
CA SER A 22 -19.86 2.89 -8.66
C SER A 22 -20.80 2.38 -7.58
N SER A 23 -21.03 1.06 -7.53
CA SER A 23 -21.83 0.42 -6.49
C SER A 23 -21.16 0.44 -5.11
N LEU A 24 -19.83 0.59 -5.03
CA LEU A 24 -19.09 0.62 -3.77
C LEU A 24 -19.51 1.81 -2.90
N ALA A 25 -19.72 2.99 -3.50
CA ALA A 25 -20.16 4.19 -2.78
C ALA A 25 -21.56 4.07 -2.16
N LYS A 26 -22.33 3.02 -2.50
CA LYS A 26 -23.64 2.74 -1.92
C LYS A 26 -23.56 1.85 -0.68
N LEU A 27 -22.40 1.30 -0.38
CA LEU A 27 -22.18 0.44 0.79
C LEU A 27 -21.85 1.30 2.02
N PRO A 28 -22.38 0.95 3.20
CA PRO A 28 -22.09 1.70 4.43
C PRO A 28 -20.59 1.75 4.73
N GLY A 29 -20.06 2.95 4.93
CA GLY A 29 -18.65 3.19 5.24
C GLY A 29 -17.74 3.37 4.02
N TYR A 30 -18.28 3.30 2.80
CA TYR A 30 -17.53 3.52 1.55
C TYR A 30 -18.08 4.69 0.72
N GLU A 31 -18.86 5.58 1.31
CA GLU A 31 -19.54 6.68 0.63
C GLU A 31 -18.57 7.59 -0.14
N ASP A 32 -17.33 7.73 0.36
CA ASP A 32 -16.27 8.54 -0.26
C ASP A 32 -15.56 7.82 -1.42
N ALA A 33 -15.78 6.52 -1.60
CA ALA A 33 -15.19 5.70 -2.67
C ALA A 33 -15.96 5.87 -4.00
N THR A 34 -16.12 7.12 -4.42
CA THR A 34 -16.73 7.46 -5.72
C THR A 34 -15.80 7.09 -6.88
N PRO A 35 -16.33 6.87 -8.11
CA PRO A 35 -15.50 6.58 -9.27
C PRO A 35 -14.39 7.62 -9.51
N ASP A 36 -14.70 8.91 -9.36
CA ASP A 36 -13.73 10.00 -9.54
C ASP A 36 -12.64 9.96 -8.46
N THR A 37 -13.02 9.74 -7.20
CA THR A 37 -12.06 9.56 -6.09
C THR A 37 -11.13 8.38 -6.35
N ILE A 38 -11.69 7.23 -6.73
CA ILE A 38 -10.93 6.01 -7.02
C ILE A 38 -9.97 6.24 -8.18
N GLN A 39 -10.43 6.88 -9.25
CA GLN A 39 -9.57 7.21 -10.38
C GLN A 39 -8.38 8.08 -9.96
N ALA A 40 -8.63 9.16 -9.20
CA ALA A 40 -7.56 10.05 -8.73
C ALA A 40 -6.53 9.30 -7.87
N ILE A 41 -6.98 8.43 -6.97
CA ILE A 41 -6.11 7.62 -6.12
C ILE A 41 -5.24 6.67 -6.96
N LEU A 42 -5.82 6.01 -7.96
CA LEU A 42 -5.07 5.11 -8.85
C LEU A 42 -4.02 5.88 -9.68
N GLU A 43 -4.34 7.08 -10.14
CA GLU A 43 -3.40 7.94 -10.87
C GLU A 43 -2.21 8.37 -9.99
N GLU A 44 -2.45 8.73 -8.72
CA GLU A 44 -1.37 9.04 -7.78
C GLU A 44 -0.54 7.81 -7.39
N ALA A 45 -1.20 6.65 -7.20
CA ALA A 45 -0.51 5.39 -6.94
C ALA A 45 0.39 4.99 -8.12
N ALA A 46 -0.07 5.20 -9.35
CA ALA A 46 0.72 5.00 -10.55
C ALA A 46 1.96 5.91 -10.55
N LYS A 47 1.82 7.19 -10.22
CA LYS A 47 2.97 8.12 -10.14
C LYS A 47 3.99 7.68 -9.10
N LEU A 48 3.56 7.21 -7.93
CA LEU A 48 4.45 6.65 -6.91
C LEU A 48 5.21 5.43 -7.45
N CYS A 49 4.50 4.49 -8.08
CA CYS A 49 5.08 3.26 -8.59
C CYS A 49 6.09 3.54 -9.73
N GLU A 50 5.73 4.41 -10.67
CA GLU A 50 6.55 4.75 -11.84
C GLU A 50 7.78 5.58 -11.47
N ASN A 51 7.64 6.56 -10.57
CA ASN A 51 8.70 7.55 -10.31
C ASN A 51 9.53 7.27 -9.06
N VAL A 52 9.04 6.47 -8.12
CA VAL A 52 9.73 6.19 -6.85
C VAL A 52 10.10 4.72 -6.72
N LEU A 53 9.14 3.80 -6.87
CA LEU A 53 9.37 2.39 -6.54
C LEU A 53 10.13 1.64 -7.64
N PHE A 54 9.71 1.78 -8.89
CA PHE A 54 10.31 1.07 -10.01
C PHE A 54 11.79 1.42 -10.24
N PRO A 55 12.23 2.70 -10.16
CA PRO A 55 13.65 3.04 -10.28
C PRO A 55 14.55 2.32 -9.26
N LEU A 56 14.01 1.94 -8.10
CA LEU A 56 14.74 1.22 -7.04
C LEU A 56 14.73 -0.29 -7.21
N ASN A 57 13.93 -0.85 -8.13
CA ASN A 57 13.75 -2.30 -8.25
C ASN A 57 15.06 -3.01 -8.59
N ARG A 58 15.77 -2.53 -9.62
CA ARG A 58 17.02 -3.14 -10.07
C ARG A 58 18.15 -2.95 -9.06
N SER A 59 18.35 -1.74 -8.55
CA SER A 59 19.41 -1.49 -7.56
C SER A 59 19.15 -2.23 -6.24
N GLY A 60 17.87 -2.41 -5.88
CA GLY A 60 17.47 -3.20 -4.72
C GLY A 60 17.88 -4.67 -4.84
N ASP A 61 17.71 -5.26 -6.02
CA ASP A 61 18.17 -6.62 -6.33
C ASP A 61 19.69 -6.75 -6.33
N GLU A 62 20.40 -5.80 -6.99
CA GLU A 62 21.86 -5.81 -7.10
C GLU A 62 22.57 -5.61 -5.76
N GLU A 63 22.01 -4.79 -4.86
CA GLU A 63 22.59 -4.50 -3.53
C GLU A 63 22.19 -5.52 -2.47
N GLY A 64 20.91 -5.93 -2.46
CA GLY A 64 20.34 -6.81 -1.43
C GLY A 64 20.36 -6.21 -0.03
N CYS A 65 20.01 -7.04 0.96
CA CYS A 65 20.12 -6.68 2.38
C CYS A 65 21.46 -7.15 2.95
N THR A 66 22.05 -6.36 3.84
CA THR A 66 23.24 -6.76 4.62
C THR A 66 22.86 -6.96 6.08
N TYR A 67 23.49 -7.94 6.72
CA TYR A 67 23.31 -8.23 8.14
C TYR A 67 24.63 -8.05 8.88
N GLU A 68 24.62 -7.20 9.90
CA GLU A 68 25.79 -6.91 10.73
C GLU A 68 25.37 -6.63 12.17
N ASN A 69 25.94 -7.37 13.13
CA ASN A 69 25.74 -7.16 14.58
C ASN A 69 24.26 -7.06 15.02
N GLY A 70 23.40 -7.94 14.51
CA GLY A 70 21.98 -7.94 14.85
C GLY A 70 21.14 -6.90 14.09
N THR A 71 21.75 -6.11 13.21
CA THR A 71 21.06 -5.10 12.39
C THR A 71 21.03 -5.52 10.94
N VAL A 72 19.84 -5.48 10.32
CA VAL A 72 19.68 -5.62 8.88
C VAL A 72 19.64 -4.21 8.26
N ARG A 73 20.43 -3.98 7.21
CA ARG A 73 20.38 -2.76 6.39
C ARG A 73 19.79 -3.10 5.04
N THR A 74 18.75 -2.36 4.65
CA THR A 74 18.06 -2.48 3.36
C THR A 74 18.85 -1.77 2.26
N PRO A 75 18.58 -2.08 0.98
CA PRO A 75 19.18 -1.36 -0.13
C PRO A 75 19.04 0.16 -0.04
N LYS A 76 19.97 0.88 -0.64
CA LYS A 76 19.94 2.33 -0.74
C LYS A 76 18.65 2.81 -1.41
N GLY A 77 18.03 3.84 -0.85
CA GLY A 77 16.78 4.42 -1.36
C GLY A 77 15.51 3.77 -0.81
N PHE A 78 15.55 2.53 -0.31
CA PHE A 78 14.35 1.87 0.22
C PHE A 78 13.81 2.59 1.46
N LYS A 79 14.68 3.07 2.34
CA LYS A 79 14.26 3.80 3.54
C LYS A 79 13.59 5.12 3.18
N GLU A 80 14.14 5.85 2.22
CA GLU A 80 13.60 7.12 1.73
C GLU A 80 12.27 6.91 1.00
N ALA A 81 12.17 5.87 0.17
CA ALA A 81 10.93 5.49 -0.49
C ALA A 81 9.86 5.04 0.52
N TYR A 82 10.22 4.28 1.55
CA TYR A 82 9.29 3.87 2.60
C TYR A 82 8.76 5.07 3.39
N LYS A 83 9.62 6.04 3.68
CA LYS A 83 9.19 7.30 4.31
C LYS A 83 8.17 8.04 3.43
N GLN A 84 8.45 8.22 2.14
CA GLN A 84 7.50 8.83 1.20
C GLN A 84 6.20 8.03 1.10
N PHE A 85 6.29 6.71 1.14
CA PHE A 85 5.15 5.81 1.12
C PHE A 85 4.23 6.01 2.34
N CYS A 86 4.81 6.15 3.54
CA CYS A 86 4.07 6.44 4.77
C CYS A 86 3.50 7.87 4.77
N GLU A 87 4.29 8.87 4.36
CA GLU A 87 3.86 10.28 4.27
C GLU A 87 2.72 10.49 3.25
N GLY A 88 2.70 9.68 2.18
CA GLY A 88 1.60 9.63 1.21
C GLY A 88 0.36 8.87 1.70
N GLY A 89 0.39 8.28 2.90
CA GLY A 89 -0.72 7.53 3.49
C GLY A 89 -0.96 6.15 2.88
N TRP A 90 -0.03 5.63 2.08
CA TRP A 90 -0.22 4.38 1.33
C TRP A 90 -0.24 3.12 2.21
N THR A 91 0.33 3.19 3.42
CA THR A 91 0.23 2.14 4.45
C THR A 91 -1.16 2.03 5.08
N ALA A 92 -1.98 3.09 4.95
CA ALA A 92 -3.26 3.26 5.61
C ALA A 92 -4.47 3.04 4.69
N THR A 93 -4.23 2.75 3.41
CA THR A 93 -5.20 2.75 2.30
C THR A 93 -6.53 2.06 2.64
N THR A 94 -6.50 0.84 3.14
CA THR A 94 -7.71 0.04 3.44
C THR A 94 -7.96 -0.16 4.93
N ASN A 95 -7.09 0.39 5.78
CA ASN A 95 -7.19 0.22 7.22
C ASN A 95 -8.41 0.97 7.78
N ASP A 96 -8.87 0.57 8.97
CA ASP A 96 -10.02 1.17 9.65
C ASP A 96 -9.73 2.63 10.06
N PRO A 97 -10.60 3.60 9.68
CA PRO A 97 -10.48 5.00 10.08
C PRO A 97 -10.36 5.24 11.59
N ALA A 98 -10.93 4.37 12.43
CA ALA A 98 -10.81 4.46 13.89
C ALA A 98 -9.35 4.35 14.38
N TYR A 99 -8.46 3.80 13.55
CA TYR A 99 -7.02 3.67 13.82
C TYR A 99 -6.16 4.49 12.85
N GLY A 100 -6.74 5.49 12.18
CA GLY A 100 -6.04 6.39 11.25
C GLY A 100 -5.98 5.91 9.80
N GLY A 101 -6.76 4.88 9.46
CA GLY A 101 -6.89 4.38 8.09
C GLY A 101 -7.69 5.30 7.18
N GLN A 102 -7.59 5.09 5.86
CA GLN A 102 -8.42 5.79 4.88
C GLN A 102 -9.76 5.09 4.64
N GLY A 103 -9.91 3.84 5.07
CA GLY A 103 -11.17 3.08 4.94
C GLY A 103 -11.57 2.76 3.50
N LEU A 104 -10.63 2.74 2.54
CA LEU A 104 -10.99 2.44 1.16
C LEU A 104 -11.40 0.96 0.99
N PRO A 105 -12.28 0.65 0.03
CA PRO A 105 -12.65 -0.72 -0.28
C PRO A 105 -11.43 -1.57 -0.66
N ALA A 106 -11.43 -2.84 -0.23
CA ALA A 106 -10.37 -3.80 -0.57
C ALA A 106 -10.14 -3.93 -2.08
N THR A 107 -11.18 -3.80 -2.92
CA THR A 107 -11.07 -3.78 -4.38
C THR A 107 -10.09 -2.72 -4.89
N VAL A 108 -10.11 -1.52 -4.30
CA VAL A 108 -9.18 -0.43 -4.63
C VAL A 108 -7.79 -0.74 -4.09
N GLY A 109 -7.71 -1.26 -2.86
CA GLY A 109 -6.45 -1.69 -2.25
C GLY A 109 -5.71 -2.77 -3.05
N PHE A 110 -6.45 -3.70 -3.68
CA PHE A 110 -5.85 -4.71 -4.56
C PHE A 110 -5.24 -4.10 -5.82
N ALA A 111 -5.92 -3.17 -6.48
CA ALA A 111 -5.38 -2.49 -7.66
C ALA A 111 -4.10 -1.70 -7.34
N ILE A 112 -4.05 -1.05 -6.18
CA ILE A 112 -2.84 -0.35 -5.72
C ILE A 112 -1.71 -1.35 -5.41
N THR A 113 -2.04 -2.45 -4.72
CA THR A 113 -1.08 -3.50 -4.38
C THR A 113 -0.48 -4.16 -5.62
N GLU A 114 -1.28 -4.38 -6.67
CA GLU A 114 -0.81 -4.90 -7.96
C GLU A 114 0.25 -3.97 -8.56
N MET A 115 0.00 -2.66 -8.59
CA MET A 115 0.95 -1.69 -9.12
C MET A 115 2.26 -1.66 -8.32
N ILE A 116 2.17 -1.68 -6.98
CA ILE A 116 3.34 -1.71 -6.10
C ILE A 116 4.16 -2.99 -6.34
N THR A 117 3.49 -4.14 -6.40
CA THR A 117 4.11 -5.46 -6.63
C THR A 117 4.82 -5.50 -7.98
N ALA A 118 4.18 -5.02 -9.03
CA ALA A 118 4.74 -5.00 -10.37
C ALA A 118 5.92 -4.02 -10.50
N ALA A 119 5.87 -2.88 -9.80
CA ALA A 119 6.94 -1.90 -9.80
C ALA A 119 8.16 -2.36 -9.02
N ASN A 120 7.97 -2.89 -7.81
CA ASN A 120 9.04 -3.34 -6.93
C ASN A 120 8.51 -4.29 -5.84
N GLN A 121 8.49 -5.58 -6.14
CA GLN A 121 7.97 -6.60 -5.22
C GLN A 121 8.73 -6.67 -3.90
N SER A 122 10.07 -6.53 -3.93
CA SER A 122 10.89 -6.61 -2.72
C SER A 122 10.61 -5.44 -1.78
N PHE A 123 10.37 -4.24 -2.32
CA PHE A 123 9.87 -3.10 -1.53
C PHE A 123 8.42 -3.34 -1.05
N GLY A 124 7.53 -3.82 -1.93
CA GLY A 124 6.11 -4.02 -1.62
C GLY A 124 5.86 -4.96 -0.43
N MET A 125 6.78 -5.88 -0.17
CA MET A 125 6.68 -6.79 0.99
C MET A 125 6.74 -6.09 2.34
N TYR A 126 7.46 -4.97 2.49
CA TYR A 126 7.54 -4.26 3.78
C TYR A 126 6.17 -3.76 4.27
N PRO A 127 5.44 -2.93 3.49
CA PRO A 127 4.07 -2.56 3.85
C PRO A 127 3.10 -3.74 3.73
N GLY A 128 3.30 -4.66 2.78
CA GLY A 128 2.40 -5.81 2.59
C GLY A 128 2.34 -6.76 3.79
N LEU A 129 3.49 -7.16 4.34
CA LEU A 129 3.55 -7.98 5.57
C LEU A 129 2.97 -7.23 6.77
N SER A 130 3.24 -5.93 6.87
CA SER A 130 2.70 -5.08 7.93
C SER A 130 1.18 -4.99 7.87
N HIS A 131 0.60 -4.93 6.66
CA HIS A 131 -0.85 -5.00 6.47
C HIS A 131 -1.41 -6.35 6.90
N GLY A 132 -0.75 -7.48 6.59
CA GLY A 132 -1.16 -8.80 7.09
C GLY A 132 -1.17 -8.88 8.63
N ALA A 133 -0.15 -8.33 9.28
CA ALA A 133 -0.08 -8.25 10.74
C ALA A 133 -1.18 -7.34 11.32
N TYR A 134 -1.44 -6.19 10.68
CA TYR A 134 -2.56 -5.31 11.03
C TYR A 134 -3.89 -6.06 10.98
N GLU A 135 -4.16 -6.75 9.88
CA GLU A 135 -5.40 -7.49 9.64
C GLU A 135 -5.63 -8.62 10.66
N ALA A 136 -4.57 -9.30 11.09
CA ALA A 136 -4.63 -10.30 12.14
C ALA A 136 -4.98 -9.68 13.51
N LEU A 137 -4.32 -8.57 13.87
CA LEU A 137 -4.56 -7.85 15.12
C LEU A 137 -5.96 -7.19 15.14
N ALA A 138 -6.41 -6.63 14.03
CA ALA A 138 -7.71 -5.99 13.91
C ALA A 138 -8.85 -7.00 14.15
N ARG A 139 -8.71 -8.22 13.64
CA ARG A 139 -9.73 -9.28 13.80
C ARG A 139 -9.66 -9.99 15.15
N HIS A 140 -8.47 -10.23 15.68
CA HIS A 140 -8.29 -11.18 16.80
C HIS A 140 -7.63 -10.57 18.04
N GLY A 141 -7.08 -9.36 17.95
CA GLY A 141 -6.45 -8.67 19.07
C GLY A 141 -7.46 -8.27 20.15
N SER A 142 -7.01 -8.18 21.39
CA SER A 142 -7.78 -7.49 22.43
C SER A 142 -7.81 -5.99 22.15
N GLU A 143 -8.77 -5.27 22.72
CA GLU A 143 -8.87 -3.81 22.57
C GLU A 143 -7.59 -3.07 23.02
N ALA A 144 -6.89 -3.61 24.03
CA ALA A 144 -5.60 -3.07 24.46
C ALA A 144 -4.50 -3.23 23.38
N LEU A 145 -4.45 -4.41 22.72
CA LEU A 145 -3.52 -4.63 21.60
C LEU A 145 -3.88 -3.73 20.42
N LYS A 146 -5.16 -3.67 20.03
CA LYS A 146 -5.60 -2.86 18.90
C LYS A 146 -5.22 -1.38 19.06
N LYS A 147 -5.54 -0.78 20.21
CA LYS A 147 -5.22 0.61 20.51
C LYS A 147 -3.71 0.91 20.50
N LEU A 148 -2.88 -0.05 20.87
CA LEU A 148 -1.44 0.12 20.89
C LEU A 148 -0.81 -0.03 19.51
N TYR A 149 -1.17 -1.08 18.77
CA TYR A 149 -0.46 -1.51 17.57
C TYR A 149 -1.08 -0.97 16.28
N LEU A 150 -2.40 -0.93 16.14
CA LEU A 150 -3.05 -0.59 14.86
C LEU A 150 -2.71 0.82 14.36
N PRO A 151 -2.67 1.87 15.22
CA PRO A 151 -2.27 3.20 14.76
C PRO A 151 -0.83 3.24 14.23
N LYS A 152 0.08 2.47 14.85
CA LYS A 152 1.51 2.42 14.49
C LYS A 152 1.80 1.62 13.22
N LEU A 153 1.00 0.58 12.97
CA LEU A 153 1.03 -0.16 11.71
C LEU A 153 0.38 0.65 10.58
N THR A 154 -0.63 1.46 10.90
CA THR A 154 -1.35 2.29 9.93
C THR A 154 -0.51 3.47 9.46
N ASP A 155 0.15 4.19 10.36
CA ASP A 155 1.04 5.31 10.01
C ASP A 155 2.42 4.86 9.47
N GLY A 156 2.70 3.55 9.49
CA GLY A 156 3.95 2.95 9.03
C GLY A 156 5.16 3.22 9.94
N THR A 157 4.95 3.78 11.13
CA THR A 157 6.06 3.96 12.10
C THR A 157 6.57 2.63 12.63
N TRP A 158 5.71 1.62 12.73
CA TRP A 158 6.07 0.24 13.01
C TRP A 158 5.73 -0.66 11.82
N SER A 159 6.59 -1.64 11.55
CA SER A 159 6.28 -2.73 10.62
C SER A 159 5.79 -3.97 11.36
N GLY A 160 5.23 -4.92 10.61
CA GLY A 160 4.79 -6.22 11.11
C GLY A 160 5.16 -7.35 10.16
N THR A 161 5.29 -8.55 10.71
CA THR A 161 5.49 -9.81 9.98
C THR A 161 4.92 -10.99 10.77
#